data_AF-X1EK02-F1
#
_entry.id   AF-X1EK02-F1
#
_cell.length_a   1.000
_cell.length_b   1.000
_cell.length_c   1.000
_cell.angle_alpha   90.00
_cell.angle_beta   90.00
_cell.angle_gamma   90.00
#
_symmetry.space_group_name_H-M   'P 1'
#
loop_
_entity.id
_entity.type
_entity.pdbx_description
1 polymer ?
#
loop_
_entity_poly.entity_id
_entity_poly.type
_entity_poly.pdbx_seq_one_letter_code
_entity_poly.pdbx_strand_id
1 'polypeptide(L)'
;MNNFNIHEGEAEALIIYLEKKADLLSTDDNKTIRVCKILKIRYFTTLSFIFLLYNKKRISKEKSLLKINTLEKIGWYKKEVINYFIEKIEIEGDI
;
A
#
# COMPACT_ATOMS: atom_id res chain seq x y z
N MET A 1 1.49 16.98 -15.18
CA MET A 1 1.99 15.70 -14.60
C MET A 1 3.20 15.11 -15.32
N ASN A 2 3.59 15.63 -16.50
CA ASN A 2 4.79 15.19 -17.24
C ASN A 2 6.09 15.23 -16.41
N ASN A 3 6.19 16.13 -15.43
CA ASN A 3 7.38 16.25 -14.57
C ASN A 3 7.57 15.08 -13.58
N PHE A 4 6.53 14.26 -13.35
CA PHE A 4 6.57 13.18 -12.35
C PHE A 4 6.58 11.77 -12.96
N ASN A 5 6.50 11.64 -14.29
CA ASN A 5 6.57 10.37 -15.02
C ASN A 5 5.58 9.29 -14.55
N ILE A 6 4.43 9.70 -14.02
CA ILE A 6 3.28 8.83 -13.71
C ILE A 6 2.42 8.66 -14.96
N HIS A 7 1.74 7.51 -15.11
CA HIS A 7 0.87 7.29 -16.25
C HIS A 7 -0.48 8.00 -16.06
N GLU A 8 -1.29 8.03 -17.11
CA GLU A 8 -2.53 8.80 -17.16
C GLU A 8 -3.54 8.36 -16.09
N GLY A 9 -3.69 7.05 -15.87
CA GLY A 9 -4.63 6.53 -14.87
C GLY A 9 -4.28 6.92 -13.43
N GLU A 10 -3.00 6.91 -13.05
CA GLU A 10 -2.56 7.34 -11.73
C GLU A 10 -2.66 8.86 -11.58
N ALA A 11 -2.45 9.58 -12.68
CA ALA A 11 -2.67 11.01 -12.73
C ALA A 11 -4.15 11.36 -12.50
N GLU A 12 -5.07 10.69 -13.18
CA GLU A 12 -6.51 10.86 -12.97
C GLU A 12 -6.92 10.51 -11.54
N ALA A 13 -6.38 9.43 -10.96
CA ALA A 13 -6.66 9.07 -9.57
C ALA A 13 -6.24 10.16 -8.57
N LEU A 14 -5.09 10.80 -8.81
CA LEU A 14 -4.63 11.96 -8.02
C LEU A 14 -5.54 13.18 -8.19
N ILE A 15 -6.00 13.46 -9.42
CA ILE A 15 -6.95 14.55 -9.69
C ILE A 15 -8.25 14.30 -8.94
N ILE A 16 -8.81 13.09 -9.04
CA ILE A 16 -10.04 12.70 -8.32
C ILE A 16 -9.86 12.85 -6.81
N TYR A 17 -8.72 12.42 -6.26
CA TYR A 17 -8.41 12.61 -4.84
C TYR A 17 -8.50 14.08 -4.42
N LEU A 18 -7.91 14.98 -5.20
CA LEU A 18 -7.91 16.43 -4.92
C LEU A 18 -9.30 17.05 -5.07
N GLU A 19 -10.00 16.74 -6.17
CA GLU A 19 -11.32 17.30 -6.47
C GLU A 19 -12.38 16.86 -5.45
N LYS A 20 -12.35 15.58 -5.07
CA LYS A 20 -13.28 15.03 -4.08
C LYS A 20 -12.88 15.32 -2.64
N LYS A 21 -11.73 15.96 -2.41
CA LYS A 21 -11.13 16.16 -1.08
C LYS A 21 -11.10 14.85 -0.29
N ALA A 22 -10.70 13.77 -0.96
CA ALA A 22 -10.67 12.46 -0.36
C ALA A 22 -9.64 12.41 0.78
N ASP A 23 -9.91 11.59 1.79
CA ASP A 23 -9.01 11.47 2.95
C ASP A 23 -7.74 10.67 2.64
N LEU A 24 -7.83 9.74 1.69
CA LEU A 24 -6.79 8.74 1.44
C LEU A 24 -6.80 8.27 -0.02
N LEU A 25 -5.63 8.19 -0.64
CA LEU A 25 -5.44 7.61 -1.98
C LEU A 25 -4.91 6.17 -1.88
N SER A 26 -5.54 5.23 -2.59
CA SER A 26 -5.00 3.88 -2.76
C SER A 26 -4.03 3.84 -3.93
N THR A 27 -2.78 3.42 -3.73
CA THR A 27 -1.86 3.15 -4.85
C THR A 27 -0.73 2.23 -4.41
N ASP A 28 -0.34 1.32 -5.31
CA ASP A 28 0.89 0.51 -5.20
C ASP A 28 1.95 0.92 -6.23
N ASP A 29 1.66 1.91 -7.08
CA ASP A 29 2.61 2.39 -8.07
C ASP A 29 3.71 3.22 -7.39
N ASN A 30 4.96 2.77 -7.53
CA ASN A 30 6.11 3.37 -6.87
C ASN A 30 6.32 4.84 -7.28
N LYS A 31 6.03 5.22 -8.53
CA LYS A 31 6.19 6.60 -8.97
C LYS A 31 5.11 7.49 -8.33
N THR A 32 3.88 7.02 -8.29
CA THR A 32 2.74 7.70 -7.66
C THR A 32 2.92 7.82 -6.15
N ILE A 33 3.46 6.80 -5.48
CA ILE A 33 3.85 6.88 -4.07
C ILE A 33 4.87 8.01 -3.83
N ARG A 34 5.86 8.18 -4.71
CA ARG A 34 6.82 9.29 -4.60
C ARG A 34 6.14 10.64 -4.76
N VAL A 35 5.22 10.77 -5.72
CA VAL A 35 4.40 11.99 -5.89
C VAL A 35 3.60 12.27 -4.63
N CYS A 36 2.96 11.26 -4.05
CA CYS A 36 2.19 11.43 -2.81
C CYS A 36 3.08 11.96 -1.67
N LYS A 37 4.30 11.43 -1.52
CA LYS A 37 5.28 11.93 -0.53
C LYS A 37 5.65 13.40 -0.77
N ILE A 38 5.90 13.80 -2.01
CA ILE A 38 6.27 15.18 -2.38
C ILE A 38 5.10 16.12 -2.10
N LEU A 39 3.89 15.74 -2.50
CA LEU A 39 2.68 16.56 -2.36
C LEU A 39 2.02 16.44 -0.98
N LYS A 40 2.60 15.67 -0.05
CA LYS A 40 2.04 15.37 1.28
C LYS A 40 0.61 14.81 1.22
N ILE A 41 0.30 14.06 0.17
CA ILE A 41 -0.95 13.32 0.02
C ILE A 41 -0.87 12.06 0.87
N ARG A 42 -1.91 11.81 1.66
CA ARG A 42 -2.04 10.58 2.43
C ARG A 42 -2.39 9.44 1.49
N TYR A 43 -1.63 8.35 1.57
CA TYR A 43 -1.84 7.18 0.72
C TYR A 43 -1.76 5.89 1.53
N PHE A 44 -2.26 4.80 0.94
CA PHE A 44 -2.08 3.44 1.43
C PHE A 44 -1.82 2.47 0.27
N THR A 45 -1.12 1.40 0.61
CA THR A 45 -0.71 0.31 -0.30
C THR A 45 -1.51 -0.97 -0.01
N THR A 46 -1.52 -1.93 -0.92
CA THR A 46 -2.12 -3.24 -0.70
C THR A 46 -1.52 -3.94 0.53
N LEU A 47 -0.20 -3.86 0.75
CA LEU A 47 0.43 -4.43 1.94
C LEU A 47 -0.09 -3.79 3.23
N SER A 48 -0.21 -2.45 3.26
CA SER A 48 -0.78 -1.75 4.40
C SER A 48 -2.26 -2.07 4.63
N PHE A 49 -3.02 -2.35 3.57
CA PHE A 49 -4.41 -2.77 3.66
C PHE A 49 -4.54 -4.18 4.25
N ILE A 50 -3.70 -5.13 3.82
CA ILE A 50 -3.67 -6.49 4.41
C ILE A 50 -3.36 -6.40 5.90
N PHE A 51 -2.35 -5.62 6.28
CA PHE A 51 -1.98 -5.41 7.67
C PHE A 51 -3.12 -4.77 8.48
N LEU A 52 -3.81 -3.78 7.93
CA LEU A 52 -4.98 -3.19 8.58
C LEU A 52 -6.09 -4.23 8.83
N LEU A 53 -6.40 -5.07 7.83
CA LEU A 53 -7.41 -6.12 7.99
C LEU A 53 -7.02 -7.13 9.07
N TYR A 54 -5.74 -7.47 9.15
CA TYR A 54 -5.19 -8.32 10.20
C TYR A 54 -5.38 -7.68 11.58
N ASN A 55 -4.96 -6.43 11.77
CA ASN A 55 -5.08 -5.73 13.06
C ASN A 55 -6.54 -5.53 13.49
N LYS A 56 -7.46 -5.44 12.52
CA LYS A 56 -8.90 -5.39 12.77
C LYS A 56 -9.55 -6.76 12.96
N LYS A 57 -8.76 -7.83 13.08
CA LYS A 57 -9.20 -9.22 13.23
C LYS A 57 -10.19 -9.66 12.14
N ARG A 58 -10.08 -9.09 10.94
CA ARG A 58 -10.93 -9.41 9.78
C ARG A 58 -10.38 -10.58 8.96
N ILE A 59 -9.09 -10.86 9.08
CA ILE A 59 -8.40 -12.01 8.50
C ILE A 59 -7.43 -12.61 9.53
N SER A 60 -7.20 -13.92 9.46
CA SER A 60 -6.26 -14.62 10.36
C SER A 60 -4.81 -14.28 10.05
N LYS A 61 -3.91 -14.55 11.01
CA LYS A 61 -2.45 -14.46 10.84
C LYS A 61 -1.99 -15.24 9.60
N GLU A 62 -2.35 -16.53 9.52
CA GLU A 62 -2.04 -17.41 8.39
C GLU A 62 -2.52 -16.84 7.05
N LYS A 63 -3.78 -16.37 6.97
CA LYS A 63 -4.33 -15.79 5.73
C LYS A 63 -3.63 -14.50 5.33
N SER A 64 -3.15 -13.72 6.29
CA SER A 64 -2.42 -12.48 6.05
C SER A 64 -1.03 -12.78 5.49
N LEU A 65 -0.30 -13.70 6.11
CA LEU A 65 1.03 -14.15 5.67
C LEU A 65 0.96 -14.78 4.27
N LEU A 66 -0.03 -15.64 4.01
CA LEU A 66 -0.24 -16.22 2.68
C LEU A 66 -0.41 -15.14 1.60
N LYS A 67 -1.21 -14.11 1.87
CA LYS A 67 -1.43 -12.99 0.94
C LYS A 67 -0.16 -12.16 0.71
N ILE A 68 0.61 -11.87 1.77
CA ILE A 68 1.87 -11.13 1.64
C ILE A 68 2.90 -11.92 0.86
N ASN A 69 3.06 -13.21 1.16
CA ASN A 69 3.96 -14.10 0.40
C ASN A 69 3.54 -14.24 -1.07
N THR A 70 2.23 -14.14 -1.36
CA THR A 70 1.76 -14.09 -2.75
C THR A 70 2.21 -12.79 -3.43
N LEU A 71 2.08 -11.65 -2.75
CA LEU A 71 2.52 -10.35 -3.27
C LEU A 71 4.04 -10.25 -3.44
N GLU A 72 4.84 -10.95 -2.64
CA GLU A 72 6.28 -11.07 -2.89
C GLU A 72 6.57 -11.66 -4.28
N LYS A 73 5.79 -12.66 -4.70
CA LYS A 73 5.96 -13.36 -5.98
C LYS A 73 5.44 -12.55 -7.17
N ILE A 74 4.33 -11.84 -7.02
CA ILE A 74 3.61 -11.22 -8.16
C ILE A 74 3.60 -9.69 -8.15
N GLY A 75 3.81 -9.07 -6.99
CA GLY A 75 3.55 -7.63 -6.77
C GLY A 75 4.75 -6.71 -6.93
N TRP A 76 5.92 -7.25 -7.29
CA TRP A 76 7.14 -6.48 -7.59
C TRP A 76 7.62 -5.62 -6.41
N TYR A 77 7.25 -6.02 -5.20
CA TYR A 77 7.72 -5.38 -3.98
C TYR A 77 9.17 -5.75 -3.71
N LYS A 78 9.91 -4.80 -3.15
CA LYS A 78 11.23 -5.10 -2.62
C LYS A 78 11.10 -6.02 -1.41
N LYS A 79 12.03 -6.97 -1.27
CA LYS A 79 12.00 -7.97 -0.20
C LYS A 79 12.00 -7.35 1.20
N GLU A 80 12.67 -6.21 1.39
CA GLU A 80 12.72 -5.53 2.68
C GLU A 80 11.34 -4.99 3.08
N VAL A 81 10.52 -4.55 2.11
CA VAL A 81 9.15 -4.09 2.37
C VAL A 81 8.27 -5.27 2.75
N ILE A 82 8.42 -6.42 2.08
CA ILE A 82 7.71 -7.65 2.42
C ILE A 82 8.04 -8.10 3.84
N ASN A 83 9.33 -8.21 4.15
CA ASN A 83 9.82 -8.64 5.47
C ASN A 83 9.29 -7.73 6.60
N TYR A 84 9.28 -6.41 6.39
CA TYR A 84 8.72 -5.47 7.36
C TYR A 84 7.26 -5.79 7.74
N PHE A 85 6.43 -6.15 6.76
CA PHE A 85 5.02 -6.49 7.03
C PHE A 85 4.85 -7.88 7.64
N ILE A 86 5.70 -8.85 7.27
CA ILE A 86 5.73 -10.17 7.90
C ILE A 86 6.08 -10.02 9.38
N GLU A 87 7.18 -9.34 9.70
CA GLU A 87 7.62 -9.10 11.09
C GLU A 87 6.54 -8.44 11.93
N LYS A 88 5.84 -7.45 11.38
CA LYS A 88 4.72 -6.80 12.07
C LYS A 88 3.57 -7.74 12.41
N ILE A 89 3.20 -8.62 11.49
CA ILE A 89 2.13 -9.60 11.70
C ILE A 89 2.56 -10.67 12.69
N GLU A 90 3.83 -11.07 12.66
CA GLU A 90 4.37 -12.02 13.62
C GLU A 90 4.33 -11.45 15.04
N ILE A 91 4.85 -10.23 15.24
CA ILE A 91 4.92 -9.57 16.56
C ILE A 91 3.52 -9.26 17.12
N GLU A 92 2.61 -8.68 16.31
CA GLU A 92 1.27 -8.33 16.79
C GLU A 92 0.35 -9.54 16.96
N GLY A 93 0.75 -10.72 16.46
CA GLY A 93 0.00 -11.96 16.62
C GLY A 93 0.28 -12.76 17.88
N ASP A 94 1.29 -12.36 18.62
CA ASP A 94 1.74 -13.02 19.85
C ASP A 94 1.22 -12.31 21.12
N ILE A 95 0.33 -11.31 20.96
CA ILE A 95 -0.34 -10.53 22.03
C ILE A 95 -1.84 -10.84 22.04
#